data_AF-W5WG78-F1
#
_entry.id   AF-W5WG78-F1
#
_cell.length_a   1.000
_cell.length_b   1.000
_cell.length_c   1.000
_cell.angle_alpha   90.00
_cell.angle_beta   90.00
_cell.angle_gamma   90.00
#
_symmetry.space_group_name_H-M   'P 1'
#
loop_
_entity.id
_entity.type
_entity.pdbx_description
1 polymer ?
#
loop_
_entity_poly.entity_id
_entity_poly.type
_entity_poly.pdbx_seq_one_letter_code
_entity_poly.pdbx_strand_id
1 'polypeptide(L)'
;MLGRATALARRATAVATVGLVAGLLGAGIAAADTPVAKDLSFKGDFPVIGTLTPIKAHITTSLPSPVVVGKSSKLFPASVDIDAPPDATTGLNLIGAASVEGTAKLTALITDSAGKKYSAKIQLTIPKTPTPADGQDLKFTATGQAIIPVISNTGAAVASVDLTSVSTTLTPKDAKGEPTALGTFTVDLTPDPAGQDPTLGTIQIVAAS
;
A
#
# COMPACT_ATOMS: atom_id res chain seq x y z
N MET A 1 35.43 -73.02 7.53
CA MET A 1 36.21 -73.44 6.35
C MET A 1 35.62 -72.79 5.11
N LEU A 2 36.47 -72.06 4.36
CA LEU A 2 36.47 -71.71 2.91
C LEU A 2 35.11 -71.51 2.20
N GLY A 3 34.81 -70.34 1.60
CA GLY A 3 35.36 -69.82 0.31
C GLY A 3 34.50 -70.32 -0.87
N ARG A 4 34.11 -69.63 -1.95
CA ARG A 4 34.50 -68.43 -2.71
C ARG A 4 33.29 -68.03 -3.60
N ALA A 5 32.92 -66.75 -3.71
CA ALA A 5 33.05 -65.88 -4.89
C ALA A 5 32.75 -66.47 -6.29
N THR A 6 31.78 -65.87 -7.02
CA THR A 6 31.98 -65.38 -8.41
C THR A 6 30.84 -64.45 -8.85
N ALA A 7 31.21 -63.27 -9.34
CA ALA A 7 30.37 -62.30 -10.05
C ALA A 7 30.26 -62.67 -11.54
N LEU A 8 29.12 -62.39 -12.18
CA LEU A 8 29.05 -62.25 -13.64
C LEU A 8 28.17 -61.05 -14.02
N ALA A 9 28.67 -60.29 -14.98
CA ALA A 9 28.24 -58.95 -15.34
C ALA A 9 27.35 -58.91 -16.59
N ARG A 10 26.59 -57.80 -16.68
CA ARG A 10 26.12 -57.07 -17.87
C ARG A 10 25.26 -57.80 -18.91
N ARG A 11 24.02 -57.32 -19.04
CA ARG A 11 23.49 -56.87 -20.35
C ARG A 11 22.67 -55.59 -20.16
N ALA A 12 23.16 -54.51 -20.76
CA ALA A 12 22.43 -53.27 -20.95
C ALA A 12 21.59 -53.38 -22.23
N THR A 13 20.33 -53.00 -22.16
CA THR A 13 19.51 -52.68 -23.33
C THR A 13 18.70 -51.44 -22.98
N ALA A 14 19.13 -50.31 -23.55
CA ALA A 14 18.33 -49.10 -23.65
C ALA A 14 17.52 -49.20 -24.94
N VAL A 15 16.18 -49.05 -24.84
CA VAL A 15 15.33 -48.62 -25.95
C VAL A 15 14.30 -47.67 -25.35
N ALA A 16 14.36 -46.41 -25.81
CA ALA A 16 13.38 -45.37 -25.58
C ALA A 16 12.17 -45.59 -26.49
N THR A 17 10.95 -45.21 -26.04
CA THR A 17 10.14 -44.11 -26.63
C THR A 17 8.69 -44.08 -26.11
N VAL A 18 8.30 -42.89 -25.63
CA VAL A 18 7.01 -42.18 -25.79
C VAL A 18 5.75 -42.70 -25.07
N GLY A 19 5.21 -41.83 -24.20
CA GLY A 19 3.75 -41.61 -24.14
C GLY A 19 3.06 -41.59 -22.77
N LEU A 20 3.22 -40.51 -21.99
CA LEU A 20 2.06 -39.79 -21.41
C LEU A 20 2.49 -38.39 -20.91
N VAL A 21 2.23 -37.37 -21.71
CA VAL A 21 2.09 -35.98 -21.22
C VAL A 21 0.59 -35.75 -21.06
N ALA A 22 0.07 -35.74 -19.84
CA ALA A 22 -1.22 -35.17 -19.51
C ALA A 22 -1.36 -35.05 -17.98
N GLY A 23 -1.30 -33.81 -17.47
CA GLY A 23 -1.67 -33.51 -16.08
C GLY A 23 -0.70 -32.65 -15.28
N LEU A 24 0.09 -31.77 -15.90
CA LEU A 24 0.89 -30.77 -15.18
C LEU A 24 0.48 -29.31 -15.46
N LEU A 25 -0.79 -29.08 -15.82
CA LEU A 25 -1.34 -27.73 -16.03
C LEU A 25 -2.72 -27.67 -15.38
N GLY A 26 -2.77 -27.15 -14.16
CA GLY A 26 -3.99 -27.13 -13.35
C GLY A 26 -3.76 -26.92 -11.86
N ALA A 27 -2.52 -26.71 -11.41
CA ALA A 27 -2.30 -25.96 -10.18
C ALA A 27 -2.74 -24.53 -10.45
N GLY A 28 -4.05 -24.29 -10.32
CA GLY A 28 -4.60 -22.95 -10.24
C GLY A 28 -3.76 -22.23 -9.21
N ILE A 29 -3.07 -21.18 -9.66
CA ILE A 29 -2.38 -20.27 -8.76
C ILE A 29 -3.50 -19.69 -7.92
N ALA A 30 -3.75 -20.27 -6.75
CA ALA A 30 -4.50 -19.61 -5.70
C ALA A 30 -3.57 -18.48 -5.22
N ALA A 31 -3.47 -17.43 -6.02
CA ALA A 31 -2.96 -16.18 -5.53
C ALA A 31 -3.99 -15.74 -4.48
N ALA A 32 -3.50 -15.62 -3.24
CA ALA A 32 -4.22 -14.99 -2.17
C ALA A 32 -3.89 -13.49 -2.20
N ASP A 33 -4.75 -12.68 -1.59
CA ASP A 33 -4.45 -11.28 -1.39
C ASP A 33 -3.10 -11.14 -0.67
N THR A 34 -2.28 -10.23 -1.16
CA THR A 34 -0.91 -10.06 -0.66
C THR A 34 -0.89 -8.94 0.37
N PRO A 35 -0.58 -9.23 1.66
CA PRO A 35 -0.45 -8.19 2.66
C PRO A 35 0.74 -7.29 2.34
N VAL A 36 0.55 -5.99 2.52
CA VAL A 36 1.56 -4.96 2.28
C VAL A 36 1.67 -4.09 3.52
N ALA A 37 2.90 -3.89 3.97
CA ALA A 37 3.28 -2.88 4.94
C ALA A 37 4.39 -2.02 4.34
N LYS A 38 4.25 -0.70 4.38
CA LYS A 38 5.23 0.23 3.81
C LYS A 38 5.33 1.49 4.66
N ASP A 39 6.54 1.78 5.11
CA ASP A 39 6.88 3.05 5.76
C ASP A 39 7.30 4.08 4.72
N LEU A 40 6.69 5.26 4.79
CA LEU A 40 7.07 6.44 4.03
C LEU A 40 7.18 7.63 4.99
N SER A 41 8.06 8.57 4.67
CA SER A 41 8.23 9.80 5.42
C SER A 41 8.01 11.00 4.52
N PHE A 42 7.32 12.01 5.03
CA PHE A 42 6.93 13.21 4.29
C PHE A 42 7.24 14.47 5.08
N LYS A 43 7.19 15.59 4.38
CA LYS A 43 7.10 16.93 4.95
C LYS A 43 5.92 17.68 4.34
N GLY A 44 5.38 18.65 5.07
CA GLY A 44 4.28 19.48 4.59
C GLY A 44 4.31 20.87 5.20
N ASP A 45 3.84 21.86 4.45
CA ASP A 45 3.76 23.24 4.91
C ASP A 45 2.38 23.51 5.52
N PHE A 46 2.35 23.72 6.83
CA PHE A 46 1.14 23.99 7.59
C PHE A 46 0.98 25.50 7.80
N PRO A 47 -0.24 26.07 7.66
CA PRO A 47 -0.43 27.52 7.64
C PRO A 47 0.09 28.30 8.87
N VAL A 48 0.05 27.69 10.06
CA VAL A 48 0.38 28.37 11.33
C VAL A 48 1.78 28.03 11.84
N ILE A 49 2.21 26.78 11.65
CA ILE A 49 3.45 26.23 12.22
C ILE A 49 4.59 26.10 11.21
N GLY A 50 4.32 26.36 9.93
CA GLY A 50 5.30 26.23 8.86
C GLY A 50 5.53 24.77 8.46
N THR A 51 6.74 24.48 7.98
CA THR A 51 7.10 23.14 7.49
C THR A 51 7.24 22.15 8.63
N LEU A 52 6.41 21.12 8.64
CA LEU A 52 6.57 19.97 9.52
C LEU A 52 7.35 18.87 8.82
N THR A 53 8.37 18.35 9.51
CA THR A 53 9.15 17.17 9.09
C THR A 53 9.80 16.52 10.31
N PRO A 54 9.94 15.18 10.37
CA PRO A 54 9.33 14.20 9.46
C PRO A 54 7.92 13.84 9.90
N ILE A 55 7.00 13.72 8.94
CA ILE A 55 5.67 13.11 9.11
C ILE A 55 5.79 11.67 8.65
N LYS A 56 5.73 10.72 9.58
CA LYS A 56 5.84 9.28 9.25
C LYS A 56 4.47 8.73 8.92
N ALA A 57 4.41 7.93 7.87
CA ALA A 57 3.22 7.25 7.40
C ALA A 57 3.52 5.75 7.24
N HIS A 58 2.85 4.93 8.04
CA HIS A 58 2.89 3.48 7.94
C HIS A 58 1.66 2.98 7.20
N ILE A 59 1.84 2.63 5.93
CA ILE A 59 0.77 2.15 5.05
C ILE A 59 0.59 0.65 5.27
N THR A 60 -0.63 0.22 5.60
CA THR A 60 -1.04 -1.18 5.67
C THR A 60 -2.21 -1.44 4.73
N THR A 61 -2.08 -2.42 3.85
CA THR A 61 -3.16 -2.82 2.94
C THR A 61 -3.03 -4.29 2.52
N SER A 62 -4.05 -4.81 1.84
CA SER A 62 -4.06 -6.15 1.26
C SER A 62 -4.34 -6.04 -0.23
N LEU A 63 -3.31 -6.22 -1.05
CA LEU A 63 -3.44 -6.08 -2.50
C LEU A 63 -4.20 -7.29 -3.08
N PRO A 64 -5.29 -7.07 -3.82
CA PRO A 64 -6.05 -8.17 -4.41
C PRO A 64 -5.23 -8.84 -5.50
N SER A 65 -5.07 -10.16 -5.38
CA SER A 65 -4.37 -10.98 -6.36
C SER A 65 -5.01 -12.37 -6.38
N PRO A 66 -5.42 -12.90 -7.54
CA PRO A 66 -5.27 -12.32 -8.88
C PRO A 66 -6.38 -11.33 -9.24
N VAL A 67 -6.10 -10.39 -10.15
CA VAL A 67 -7.08 -9.50 -10.78
C VAL A 67 -7.38 -10.00 -12.19
N VAL A 68 -8.64 -9.94 -12.63
CA VAL A 68 -9.03 -10.41 -13.98
C VAL A 68 -8.96 -9.25 -14.98
N VAL A 69 -8.34 -9.48 -16.14
CA VAL A 69 -8.31 -8.51 -17.25
C VAL A 69 -9.73 -8.07 -17.62
N GLY A 70 -9.89 -6.79 -17.91
CA GLY A 70 -11.18 -6.23 -18.30
C GLY A 70 -12.16 -6.02 -17.14
N LYS A 71 -11.76 -6.35 -15.89
CA LYS A 71 -12.55 -6.12 -14.69
C LYS A 71 -11.75 -5.31 -13.68
N SER A 72 -12.44 -4.45 -12.92
CA SER A 72 -11.85 -3.84 -11.72
C SER A 72 -11.68 -4.91 -10.64
N SER A 73 -10.75 -4.70 -9.71
CA SER A 73 -10.63 -5.59 -8.55
C SER A 73 -11.84 -5.49 -7.63
N LYS A 74 -11.90 -6.38 -6.63
CA LYS A 74 -12.73 -6.17 -5.44
C LYS A 74 -12.23 -4.94 -4.69
N LEU A 75 -13.11 -4.29 -3.93
CA LEU A 75 -12.71 -3.29 -2.94
C LEU A 75 -11.86 -3.97 -1.87
N PHE A 76 -10.76 -3.33 -1.48
CA PHE A 76 -9.86 -3.82 -0.44
C PHE A 76 -9.54 -2.71 0.56
N PRO A 77 -9.31 -3.05 1.84
CA PRO A 77 -9.04 -2.06 2.87
C PRO A 77 -7.64 -1.45 2.70
N ALA A 78 -7.55 -0.14 2.97
CA ALA A 78 -6.29 0.57 3.09
C ALA A 78 -6.29 1.37 4.40
N SER A 79 -5.20 1.28 5.13
CA SER A 79 -4.97 1.98 6.40
C SER A 79 -3.63 2.68 6.34
N VAL A 80 -3.53 3.86 6.94
CA VAL A 80 -2.28 4.59 7.09
C VAL A 80 -2.21 5.12 8.51
N ASP A 81 -1.25 4.62 9.29
CA ASP A 81 -0.93 5.18 10.60
C ASP A 81 0.01 6.37 10.40
N ILE A 82 -0.40 7.52 10.91
CA ILE A 82 0.32 8.78 10.76
C ILE A 82 0.89 9.15 12.12
N ASP A 83 2.16 9.54 12.11
CA ASP A 83 2.90 10.02 13.27
C ASP A 83 3.56 11.35 12.88
N ALA A 84 2.91 12.45 13.29
CA ALA A 84 3.37 13.81 13.06
C ALA A 84 4.07 14.36 14.31
N PRO A 85 5.14 15.17 14.16
CA PRO A 85 5.97 15.60 15.27
C PRO A 85 5.22 16.49 16.27
N PRO A 86 5.76 16.73 17.47
CA PRO A 86 5.09 17.50 18.53
C PRO A 86 4.71 18.94 18.13
N ASP A 87 5.39 19.50 17.14
CA ASP A 87 5.08 20.80 16.58
C ASP A 87 3.67 20.84 15.96
N ALA A 88 3.17 19.71 15.44
CA ALA A 88 1.79 19.58 14.98
C ALA A 88 0.79 19.79 16.13
N THR A 89 1.02 19.13 17.25
CA THR A 89 0.23 19.27 18.48
C THR A 89 0.30 20.70 19.00
N THR A 90 1.50 21.30 19.02
CA THR A 90 1.70 22.69 19.44
C THR A 90 0.89 23.64 18.56
N GLY A 91 0.90 23.45 17.24
CA GLY A 91 0.09 24.24 16.30
C GLY A 91 -1.41 24.14 16.55
N LEU A 92 -1.91 22.93 16.82
CA LEU A 92 -3.31 22.69 17.16
C LEU A 92 -3.71 23.36 18.47
N ASN A 93 -2.85 23.31 19.49
CA ASN A 93 -3.11 23.96 20.77
C ASN A 93 -3.09 25.49 20.66
N LEU A 94 -2.21 26.07 19.84
CA LEU A 94 -2.16 27.52 19.58
C LEU A 94 -3.46 28.08 18.97
N ILE A 95 -4.15 27.29 18.14
CA ILE A 95 -5.44 27.68 17.53
C ILE A 95 -6.65 27.21 18.35
N GLY A 96 -6.44 26.66 19.55
CA GLY A 96 -7.49 26.19 20.45
C GLY A 96 -8.21 24.92 19.99
N ALA A 97 -7.56 24.09 19.16
CA ALA A 97 -8.14 22.84 18.70
C ALA A 97 -8.05 21.76 19.78
N ALA A 98 -9.21 21.23 20.20
CA ALA A 98 -9.30 20.07 21.08
C ALA A 98 -9.29 18.74 20.31
N SER A 99 -9.57 18.77 19.00
CA SER A 99 -9.49 17.60 18.13
C SER A 99 -9.24 18.00 16.68
N VAL A 100 -8.84 17.02 15.88
CA VAL A 100 -8.70 17.14 14.43
C VAL A 100 -9.39 15.96 13.74
N GLU A 101 -10.06 16.23 12.62
CA GLU A 101 -10.64 15.22 11.73
C GLU A 101 -10.41 15.65 10.29
N GLY A 102 -10.60 14.75 9.33
CA GLY A 102 -10.35 15.12 7.94
C GLY A 102 -10.27 13.95 6.97
N THR A 103 -9.53 14.15 5.89
CA THR A 103 -9.31 13.13 4.86
C THR A 103 -7.90 13.20 4.31
N ALA A 104 -7.26 12.06 4.10
CA ALA A 104 -6.04 11.95 3.32
C ALA A 104 -6.36 11.46 1.90
N LYS A 105 -5.66 11.98 0.90
CA LYS A 105 -5.79 11.61 -0.51
C LYS A 105 -4.43 11.21 -1.04
N LEU A 106 -4.42 10.15 -1.85
CA LEU A 106 -3.24 9.69 -2.56
C LEU A 106 -3.66 8.97 -3.84
N THR A 107 -2.74 8.88 -4.79
CA THR A 107 -2.92 8.05 -5.99
C THR A 107 -2.00 6.85 -5.90
N ALA A 108 -2.54 5.66 -6.12
CA ALA A 108 -1.74 4.48 -6.40
C ALA A 108 -1.58 4.33 -7.91
N LEU A 109 -0.36 3.99 -8.35
CA LEU A 109 -0.02 3.68 -9.74
C LEU A 109 0.16 2.17 -9.86
N ILE A 110 -0.50 1.60 -10.85
CA ILE A 110 -0.36 0.20 -11.22
C ILE A 110 0.27 0.17 -12.61
N THR A 111 1.48 -0.37 -12.70
CA THR A 111 2.20 -0.52 -13.97
C THR A 111 2.10 -1.98 -14.41
N ASP A 112 1.45 -2.24 -15.53
CA ASP A 112 1.28 -3.59 -16.04
C ASP A 112 2.57 -4.13 -16.71
N SER A 113 2.51 -5.38 -17.14
CA SER A 113 3.61 -6.09 -17.81
C SER A 113 4.06 -5.45 -19.14
N ALA A 114 3.19 -4.65 -19.77
CA ALA A 114 3.49 -3.90 -20.98
C ALA A 114 4.00 -2.47 -20.69
N GLY A 115 4.18 -2.12 -19.41
CA GLY A 115 4.62 -0.80 -18.97
C GLY A 115 3.52 0.27 -18.97
N LYS A 116 2.26 -0.10 -19.22
CA LYS A 116 1.14 0.84 -19.17
C LYS A 116 0.77 1.12 -17.71
N LYS A 117 0.61 2.41 -17.40
CA LYS A 117 0.26 2.89 -16.06
C LYS A 117 -1.25 3.11 -15.94
N TYR A 118 -1.78 2.69 -14.81
CA TYR A 118 -3.16 2.89 -14.39
C TYR A 118 -3.18 3.58 -13.04
N SER A 119 -4.03 4.58 -12.88
CA SER A 119 -4.12 5.36 -11.63
C SER A 119 -5.37 4.97 -10.85
N ALA A 120 -5.19 4.68 -9.56
CA ALA A 120 -6.27 4.48 -8.59
C ALA A 120 -6.23 5.62 -7.57
N LYS A 121 -7.26 6.47 -7.57
CA LYS A 121 -7.40 7.53 -6.56
C LYS A 121 -7.95 6.91 -5.28
N ILE A 122 -7.27 7.15 -4.17
CA ILE A 122 -7.60 6.61 -2.86
C ILE A 122 -7.89 7.80 -1.93
N GLN A 123 -9.02 7.73 -1.24
CA GLN A 123 -9.38 8.67 -0.20
C GLN A 123 -9.53 7.89 1.12
N LEU A 124 -8.82 8.35 2.14
CA LEU A 124 -8.84 7.81 3.48
C LEU A 124 -9.50 8.83 4.40
N THR A 125 -10.35 8.36 5.30
CA THR A 125 -11.00 9.17 6.32
C THR A 125 -10.12 9.20 7.56
N ILE A 126 -9.88 10.41 8.07
CA ILE A 126 -9.22 10.63 9.36
C ILE A 126 -10.35 10.83 10.39
N PRO A 127 -10.55 9.87 11.31
CA PRO A 127 -11.57 10.02 12.34
C PRO A 127 -11.23 11.17 13.30
N LYS A 128 -12.22 11.61 14.05
CA LYS A 128 -12.02 12.60 15.12
C LYS A 128 -10.95 12.10 16.10
N THR A 129 -9.82 12.78 16.09
CA THR A 129 -8.65 12.47 16.90
C THR A 129 -8.46 13.59 17.91
N PRO A 130 -8.37 13.30 19.22
CA PRO A 130 -8.11 14.33 20.22
C PRO A 130 -6.71 14.93 20.02
N THR A 131 -6.59 16.24 20.23
CA THR A 131 -5.26 16.88 20.26
C THR A 131 -4.50 16.34 21.48
N PRO A 132 -3.28 15.80 21.31
CA PRO A 132 -2.47 15.34 22.43
C PRO A 132 -2.06 16.48 23.37
N ALA A 133 -1.50 16.13 24.52
CA ALA A 133 -0.84 17.11 25.38
C ALA A 133 0.41 17.69 24.70
N ASP A 134 0.76 18.94 25.05
CA ASP A 134 1.94 19.60 24.51
C ASP A 134 3.21 18.74 24.64
N GLY A 135 4.04 18.78 23.61
CA GLY A 135 5.27 17.99 23.52
C GLY A 135 5.07 16.54 23.10
N GLN A 136 3.83 16.08 22.87
CA GLN A 136 3.56 14.76 22.31
C GLN A 136 3.29 14.81 20.80
N ASP A 137 3.73 13.75 20.11
CA ASP A 137 3.42 13.53 18.69
C ASP A 137 1.92 13.42 18.45
N LEU A 138 1.46 13.93 17.31
CA LEU A 138 0.09 13.77 16.84
C LEU A 138 -0.02 12.46 16.06
N LYS A 139 -0.72 11.48 16.64
CA LYS A 139 -0.90 10.15 16.06
C LYS A 139 -2.35 9.86 15.74
N PHE A 140 -2.60 9.35 14.53
CA PHE A 140 -3.93 8.90 14.11
C PHE A 140 -3.85 7.91 12.96
N THR A 141 -4.91 7.12 12.80
CA THR A 141 -5.03 6.16 11.70
C THR A 141 -6.07 6.66 10.71
N ALA A 142 -5.64 6.86 9.46
CA ALA A 142 -6.54 7.15 8.35
C ALA A 142 -6.96 5.84 7.68
N THR A 143 -8.26 5.63 7.46
CA THR A 143 -8.77 4.37 6.90
C THR A 143 -9.68 4.60 5.71
N GLY A 144 -9.68 3.68 4.76
CA GLY A 144 -10.53 3.74 3.59
C GLY A 144 -10.51 2.45 2.78
N GLN A 145 -11.05 2.53 1.57
CA GLN A 145 -11.06 1.43 0.62
C GLN A 145 -10.43 1.87 -0.69
N ALA A 146 -9.79 0.93 -1.36
CA ALA A 146 -9.19 1.13 -2.67
C ALA A 146 -9.73 0.08 -3.64
N ILE A 147 -9.63 0.40 -4.94
CA ILE A 147 -9.99 -0.49 -6.04
C ILE A 147 -8.93 -0.35 -7.12
N ILE A 148 -8.50 -1.48 -7.67
CA ILE A 148 -7.63 -1.49 -8.84
C ILE A 148 -8.52 -1.30 -10.07
N PRO A 149 -8.23 -0.30 -10.93
CA PRO A 149 -9.02 -0.03 -12.13
C PRO A 149 -8.94 -1.19 -13.12
N VAL A 150 -9.73 -1.10 -14.19
CA VAL A 150 -9.69 -2.10 -15.27
C VAL A 150 -8.32 -2.08 -15.95
N ILE A 151 -7.62 -3.22 -15.86
CA ILE A 151 -6.33 -3.44 -16.54
C ILE A 151 -6.54 -4.28 -17.80
N SER A 152 -5.77 -3.97 -18.83
CA SER A 152 -5.96 -4.50 -20.19
C SER A 152 -5.02 -5.66 -20.52
N ASN A 153 -3.89 -5.77 -19.84
CA ASN A 153 -2.85 -6.77 -20.11
C ASN A 153 -2.75 -7.78 -18.98
N THR A 154 -2.52 -9.05 -19.33
CA THR A 154 -2.22 -10.11 -18.37
C THR A 154 -0.75 -10.05 -17.91
N GLY A 155 -0.45 -10.72 -16.81
CA GLY A 155 0.89 -10.85 -16.24
C GLY A 155 1.06 -10.09 -14.93
N ALA A 156 2.31 -10.00 -14.48
CA ALA A 156 2.66 -9.28 -13.27
C ALA A 156 2.51 -7.77 -13.46
N ALA A 157 1.85 -7.10 -12.53
CA ALA A 157 1.78 -5.65 -12.47
C ALA A 157 2.34 -5.14 -11.14
N VAL A 158 3.09 -4.05 -11.17
CA VAL A 158 3.70 -3.43 -10.00
C VAL A 158 2.79 -2.32 -9.49
N ALA A 159 2.40 -2.39 -8.22
CA ALA A 159 1.66 -1.35 -7.52
C ALA A 159 2.63 -0.46 -6.73
N SER A 160 2.50 0.85 -6.86
CA SER A 160 3.29 1.85 -6.14
C SER A 160 2.45 3.06 -5.75
N VAL A 161 2.88 3.80 -4.73
CA VAL A 161 2.27 5.10 -4.38
C VAL A 161 2.84 6.21 -5.28
N ASP A 162 1.98 7.10 -5.79
CA ASP A 162 2.44 8.35 -6.40
C ASP A 162 2.72 9.38 -5.31
N LEU A 163 4.00 9.48 -4.93
CA LEU A 163 4.48 10.40 -3.89
C LEU A 163 4.21 11.88 -4.19
N THR A 164 3.87 12.25 -5.43
CA THR A 164 3.57 13.63 -5.81
C THR A 164 2.10 14.00 -5.63
N SER A 165 1.24 13.01 -5.38
CA SER A 165 -0.21 13.17 -5.28
C SER A 165 -0.76 13.10 -3.85
N VAL A 166 0.13 13.05 -2.86
CA VAL A 166 -0.23 12.85 -1.46
C VAL A 166 -0.63 14.18 -0.85
N SER A 167 -1.85 14.27 -0.34
CA SER A 167 -2.33 15.45 0.38
C SER A 167 -3.25 15.07 1.52
N THR A 168 -3.36 15.96 2.51
CA THR A 168 -4.26 15.79 3.65
C THR A 168 -5.09 17.05 3.85
N THR A 169 -6.39 16.87 4.03
CA THR A 169 -7.33 17.93 4.37
C THR A 169 -7.73 17.73 5.82
N LEU A 170 -7.50 18.73 6.66
CA LEU A 170 -7.75 18.67 8.09
C LEU A 170 -8.69 19.81 8.53
N THR A 171 -9.55 19.48 9.48
CA THR A 171 -10.46 20.41 10.14
C THR A 171 -10.20 20.32 11.65
N PRO A 172 -9.46 21.27 12.23
CA PRO A 172 -9.31 21.38 13.67
C PRO A 172 -10.62 21.87 14.27
N LYS A 173 -11.04 21.23 15.36
CA LYS A 173 -12.26 21.56 16.11
C LYS A 173 -11.94 21.92 17.55
N ASP A 174 -12.65 22.88 18.08
CA ASP A 174 -12.56 23.30 19.47
C ASP A 174 -13.22 22.30 20.44
N ALA A 175 -13.25 22.65 21.73
CA ALA A 175 -13.86 21.82 22.76
C ALA A 175 -15.39 21.63 22.60
N LYS A 176 -16.06 22.53 21.86
CA LYS A 176 -17.50 22.42 21.56
C LYS A 176 -17.77 21.59 20.30
N GLY A 177 -16.72 21.21 19.57
CA GLY A 177 -16.81 20.46 18.32
C GLY A 177 -17.05 21.34 17.09
N GLU A 178 -16.93 22.67 17.23
CA GLU A 178 -17.01 23.61 16.12
C GLU A 178 -15.63 23.80 15.48
N PRO A 179 -15.54 24.08 14.16
CA PRO A 179 -14.26 24.39 13.53
C PRO A 179 -13.58 25.58 14.23
N THR A 180 -12.27 25.46 14.43
CA THR A 180 -11.46 26.59 14.94
C THR A 180 -11.45 27.75 13.95
N ALA A 181 -10.91 28.91 14.37
CA ALA A 181 -10.75 30.08 13.51
C ALA A 181 -9.90 29.82 12.25
N LEU A 182 -9.05 28.78 12.26
CA LEU A 182 -8.28 28.36 11.08
C LEU A 182 -9.17 27.70 10.00
N GLY A 183 -10.30 27.12 10.41
CA GLY A 183 -11.19 26.38 9.53
C GLY A 183 -10.55 25.12 8.94
N THR A 184 -11.09 24.66 7.81
CA THR A 184 -10.55 23.51 7.07
C THR A 184 -9.42 23.95 6.16
N PHE A 185 -8.29 23.26 6.22
CA PHE A 185 -7.14 23.51 5.36
C PHE A 185 -6.65 22.22 4.70
N THR A 186 -5.94 22.35 3.59
CA THR A 186 -5.31 21.23 2.89
C THR A 186 -3.81 21.45 2.83
N VAL A 187 -3.06 20.38 3.08
CA VAL A 187 -1.60 20.34 3.02
C VAL A 187 -1.19 19.30 1.99
N ASP A 188 -0.42 19.73 0.99
CA ASP A 188 0.24 18.82 0.07
C ASP A 188 1.54 18.31 0.72
N LEU A 189 1.76 17.01 0.65
CA LEU A 189 2.89 16.34 1.27
C LEU A 189 3.96 16.03 0.23
N THR A 190 5.20 16.36 0.56
CA THR A 190 6.38 16.04 -0.26
C THR A 190 7.20 14.95 0.42
N PRO A 191 7.71 13.93 -0.29
CA PRO A 191 8.53 12.90 0.33
C PRO A 191 9.83 13.48 0.93
N ASP A 192 10.15 13.07 2.14
CA ASP A 192 11.35 13.50 2.88
C ASP A 192 11.95 12.32 3.68
N PRO A 193 13.11 11.78 3.30
CA PRO A 193 14.00 12.24 2.22
C PRO A 193 13.41 12.01 0.82
N ALA A 194 13.92 12.74 -0.16
CA ALA A 194 13.56 12.51 -1.56
C ALA A 194 14.07 11.12 -2.03
N GLY A 195 13.34 10.48 -2.95
CA GLY A 195 13.76 9.22 -3.59
C GLY A 195 13.47 7.94 -2.79
N GLN A 196 12.62 8.00 -1.75
CA GLN A 196 12.12 6.81 -1.08
C GLN A 196 11.40 5.86 -2.05
N ASP A 197 11.48 4.55 -1.83
CA ASP A 197 10.82 3.55 -2.66
C ASP A 197 9.30 3.48 -2.38
N PRO A 198 8.44 3.90 -3.32
CA PRO A 198 7.00 3.88 -3.12
C PRO A 198 6.35 2.54 -3.50
N THR A 199 7.13 1.51 -3.85
CA THR A 199 6.61 0.22 -4.34
C THR A 199 5.88 -0.52 -3.24
N LEU A 200 4.58 -0.76 -3.42
CA LEU A 200 3.74 -1.53 -2.49
C LEU A 200 3.90 -3.03 -2.71
N GLY A 201 4.07 -3.46 -3.96
CA GLY A 201 4.25 -4.87 -4.28
C GLY A 201 3.87 -5.20 -5.72
N THR A 202 3.70 -6.49 -5.98
CA THR A 202 3.30 -7.01 -7.29
C THR A 202 1.97 -7.74 -7.18
N ILE A 203 1.07 -7.49 -8.12
CA ILE A 203 -0.21 -8.20 -8.28
C ILE A 203 -0.16 -9.03 -9.57
N GLN A 204 -0.87 -10.17 -9.58
CA GLN A 204 -1.00 -10.98 -10.78
C GLN A 204 -2.29 -10.64 -11.51
N ILE A 205 -2.20 -10.40 -12.82
CA ILE A 205 -3.34 -10.14 -13.69
C ILE A 205 -3.55 -11.33 -14.61
N VAL A 206 -4.72 -11.96 -14.50
CA VAL A 206 -5.08 -13.19 -15.22
C VAL A 206 -6.13 -12.93 -16.29
N ALA A 207 -6.19 -13.78 -17.31
CA ALA A 207 -7.22 -13.68 -18.34
C ALA A 207 -8.62 -13.91 -17.75
N ALA A 208 -9.64 -13.31 -18.39
CA ALA A 208 -11.02 -13.70 -18.14
C ALA A 208 -11.24 -15.12 -18.68
N SER A 209 -11.48 -16.06 -17.78
CA SER A 209 -11.95 -17.41 -18.09
C SER A 209 -13.43 -17.43 -18.40
#